data_AF-A0A0F0CM48-F1
#
_entry.id   AF-A0A0F0CM48-F1
#
_cell.length_a   1.000
_cell.length_b   1.000
_cell.length_c   1.000
_cell.angle_alpha   90.00
_cell.angle_beta   90.00
_cell.angle_gamma   90.00
#
_symmetry.space_group_name_H-M   'P 1'
#
loop_
_entity.id
_entity.type
_entity.pdbx_description
1 polymer ?
#
loop_
_entity_poly.entity_id
_entity_poly.type
_entity_poly.pdbx_seq_one_letter_code
_entity_poly.pdbx_strand_id
1 'polypeptide(L)' 'MEIKKLEIDYDNRILKINGMEFKEIPIVITLPGPEGWPRSVLINPERASGSPKECAELTVIFNGPNNRP' A
#
# COMPACT_ATOMS: atom_id res chain seq x y z
N MET A 1 1.55 3.21 14.66
CA MET A 1 0.69 2.01 14.58
C MET A 1 1.61 0.79 14.54
N GLU A 2 1.32 -0.26 15.31
CA GLU A 2 2.04 -1.54 15.20
C GLU A 2 1.32 -2.47 14.22
N ILE A 3 2.06 -3.03 13.25
CA ILE A 3 1.53 -3.95 12.24
C ILE A 3 2.09 -5.34 12.52
N LYS A 4 1.22 -6.25 12.98
CA LYS A 4 1.54 -7.67 13.23
C LYS A 4 1.15 -8.57 12.05
N LYS A 5 0.10 -8.18 11.33
CA LYS A 5 -0.35 -8.85 10.10
C LYS A 5 -0.70 -7.79 9.05
N LEU A 6 -0.23 -7.99 7.83
CA LEU A 6 -0.51 -7.13 6.69
C LEU A 6 -1.00 -8.00 5.54
N GLU A 7 -2.17 -7.67 4.99
CA GLU A 7 -2.69 -8.30 3.77
C GLU A 7 -3.02 -7.19 2.76
N ILE A 8 -2.46 -7.30 1.56
CA ILE A 8 -2.66 -6.34 0.48
C ILE A 8 -3.14 -7.12 -0.73
N ASP A 9 -4.35 -6.82 -1.18
CA ASP A 9 -4.89 -7.27 -2.45
C ASP A 9 -4.84 -6.08 -3.42
N TYR A 10 -3.84 -6.09 -4.30
CA TYR A 10 -3.59 -4.98 -5.23
C TYR A 10 -4.71 -4.83 -6.26
N ASP A 11 -5.19 -5.96 -6.81
CA ASP A 11 -6.18 -5.96 -7.89
C ASP A 11 -7.56 -5.54 -7.37
N ASN A 12 -7.95 -6.01 -6.19
CA ASN A 12 -9.22 -5.64 -5.57
C ASN A 12 -9.14 -4.36 -4.73
N ARG A 13 -7.95 -3.77 -4.59
CA ARG A 13 -7.71 -2.55 -3.80
C ARG A 13 -8.14 -2.70 -2.34
N ILE A 14 -7.74 -3.80 -1.71
CA ILE A 14 -8.05 -4.08 -0.29
C ILE A 14 -6.76 -4.04 0.53
N LEU A 15 -6.77 -3.26 1.61
CA LEU A 15 -5.74 -3.26 2.65
C LEU A 15 -6.33 -3.77 3.95
N LYS A 16 -5.73 -4.81 4.54
CA LYS A 16 -6.04 -5.23 5.91
C LYS A 16 -4.82 -5.10 6.79
N ILE A 17 -4.99 -4.44 7.93
CA ILE A 17 -3.98 -4.33 8.98
C ILE A 17 -4.52 -5.06 10.21
N ASN A 18 -3.75 -6.03 10.72
CA ASN A 18 -4.12 -6.84 11.87
C ASN A 18 -5.49 -7.55 11.71
N GLY A 19 -5.81 -7.96 10.47
CA GLY A 19 -7.05 -8.69 10.13
C GLY A 19 -8.28 -7.79 9.88
N MET A 20 -8.18 -6.48 10.10
CA MET A 20 -9.25 -5.53 9.84
C MET A 20 -8.99 -4.73 8.57
N GLU A 21 -10.03 -4.54 7.75
CA GLU A 21 -9.95 -3.73 6.54
C GLU A 21 -9.75 -2.25 6.89
N PHE A 22 -8.70 -1.65 6.33
CA PHE A 22 -8.31 -0.27 6.60
C PHE A 22 -9.09 0.69 5.70
N LYS A 23 -10.03 1.43 6.30
CA LYS A 23 -10.99 2.32 5.60
C LYS A 23 -10.99 3.78 6.07
N GLU A 24 -10.08 4.13 6.98
CA GLU A 24 -10.15 5.39 7.73
C GLU A 24 -9.79 6.59 6.85
N ILE A 25 -8.72 6.47 6.05
CA ILE A 25 -8.15 7.55 5.24
C ILE A 25 -7.74 7.03 3.85
N PRO A 26 -7.63 7.91 2.84
CA PRO A 26 -7.04 7.55 1.57
C PRO A 26 -5.56 7.15 1.78
N ILE A 27 -5.13 6.06 1.16
CA ILE A 27 -3.76 5.57 1.29
C ILE A 27 -3.22 5.11 -0.05
N VAL A 28 -2.03 5.60 -0.40
CA VAL A 28 -1.27 5.11 -1.56
C VAL A 28 -0.39 3.96 -1.09
N ILE A 29 -0.60 2.78 -1.67
CA ILE A 29 0.23 1.61 -1.44
C ILE A 29 1.19 1.46 -2.60
N THR A 30 2.48 1.37 -2.32
CA THR A 30 3.52 1.06 -3.29
C THR A 30 4.11 -0.31 -2.99
N LEU A 31 3.97 -1.23 -3.95
CA LEU A 31 4.50 -2.58 -3.90
C LEU A 31 5.69 -2.72 -4.85
N PRO A 32 6.66 -3.61 -4.56
CA PRO A 32 7.65 -4.00 -5.54
C PRO A 32 6.96 -4.68 -6.72
N GLY A 33 7.40 -4.36 -7.93
CA GLY A 33 6.92 -5.02 -9.15
C GLY A 33 8.05 -5.74 -9.88
N PRO A 34 7.72 -6.35 -11.03
CA PRO A 34 8.68 -7.07 -11.85
C PRO A 34 9.87 -6.19 -12.22
N GLU A 35 11.07 -6.78 -12.21
CA GLU A 35 12.30 -6.11 -12.67
C GLU A 35 12.60 -4.78 -11.96
N GLY A 36 12.18 -4.65 -10.70
CA GLY A 36 12.42 -3.46 -9.88
C GLY A 36 11.45 -2.30 -10.13
N TRP A 37 10.50 -2.43 -11.06
CA TRP A 37 9.51 -1.38 -11.33
C TRP A 37 8.40 -1.40 -10.27
N PRO A 38 8.31 -0.39 -9.39
CA PRO A 38 7.27 -0.35 -8.37
C PRO A 38 5.89 -0.16 -8.99
N ARG A 39 4.87 -0.67 -8.31
CA ARG A 39 3.47 -0.47 -8.68
C ARG A 39 2.73 0.16 -7.52
N SER A 40 2.04 1.26 -7.80
CA SER A 40 1.28 2.00 -6.80
C SER A 40 -0.22 1.91 -7.04
N VAL A 41 -1.01 1.95 -5.98
CA VAL A 41 -2.48 1.97 -6.04
C VAL A 41 -3.05 2.82 -4.91
N LEU A 42 -4.08 3.61 -5.22
CA LEU A 42 -4.84 4.37 -4.23
C LEU A 42 -5.98 3.52 -3.68
N ILE A 43 -6.01 3.35 -2.37
CA ILE A 43 -7.07 2.72 -1.58
C ILE A 43 -7.91 3.80 -0.91
N ASN A 44 -9.21 3.55 -0.76
CA ASN A 44 -10.21 4.49 -0.23
C ASN A 44 -10.21 5.86 -0.95
N PRO A 45 -10.23 5.90 -2.30
CA PRO A 45 -10.18 7.16 -3.05
C PRO A 45 -11.34 8.10 -2.74
N GLU A 46 -12.49 7.58 -2.30
CA GLU A 46 -13.66 8.36 -1.88
C GLU A 46 -13.42 9.21 -0.63
N ARG A 47 -12.35 8.92 0.11
CA ARG A 47 -11.91 9.70 1.28
C ARG A 47 -10.88 10.76 0.92
N ALA A 48 -10.42 10.81 -0.33
CA ALA A 48 -9.49 11.84 -0.79
C ALA A 48 -10.22 13.16 -1.04
N SER A 49 -9.66 14.24 -0.50
CA SER A 49 -10.09 15.62 -0.74
C SER A 49 -9.66 16.16 -2.12
N GLY A 50 -8.84 15.39 -2.86
CA GLY A 50 -8.14 15.85 -4.06
C GLY A 50 -6.76 16.47 -3.80
N SER A 51 -6.37 16.63 -2.52
CA SER A 51 -5.02 17.08 -2.15
C SER A 51 -4.08 15.87 -1.94
N PRO A 52 -2.96 15.77 -2.69
CA PRO A 52 -2.01 14.67 -2.55
C PRO A 52 -1.38 14.56 -1.15
N LYS A 53 -1.29 15.68 -0.42
CA LYS A 53 -0.65 15.76 0.91
C LYS A 53 -1.49 15.13 2.02
N GLU A 54 -2.73 14.74 1.75
CA GLU A 54 -3.65 14.17 2.74
C GLU A 54 -3.75 12.64 2.64
N CYS A 55 -3.10 12.04 1.64
CA CYS A 55 -3.03 10.58 1.52
C CYS A 55 -1.93 10.04 2.44
N ALA A 56 -2.26 9.03 3.23
CA ALA A 56 -1.22 8.22 3.86
C ALA A 56 -0.43 7.45 2.79
N GLU A 57 0.78 7.03 3.14
CA GLU A 57 1.65 6.26 2.25
C GLU A 57 2.08 4.96 2.93
N LEU A 58 1.99 3.85 2.22
CA LEU A 58 2.50 2.55 2.63
C LEU A 58 3.41 1.99 1.54
N THR A 59 4.72 1.94 1.82
CA THR A 59 5.71 1.36 0.90
C THR A 59 6.18 0.02 1.43
N VAL A 60 6.05 -1.03 0.60
CA VAL A 60 6.59 -2.36 0.88
C VAL A 60 7.92 -2.50 0.16
N ILE A 61 8.96 -2.92 0.89
CA ILE A 61 10.29 -3.19 0.34
C ILE A 61 10.57 -4.67 0.51
N PHE A 62 10.87 -5.37 -0.58
CA PHE A 62 11.25 -6.78 -0.58
C PHE A 62 12.72 -6.94 -0.96
N ASN A 63 13.55 -7.19 0.06
CA ASN A 63 15.00 -7.40 -0.09
C ASN A 63 15.28 -8.90 -0.23
N GLY A 64 15.11 -9.43 -1.43
CA GLY A 64 15.52 -10.79 -1.77
C GLY A 64 17.01 -10.87 -2.18
N PRO A 65 17.67 -12.03 -2.06
CA PRO A 65 19.08 -12.19 -2.42
C PRO A 65 19.40 -11.89 -3.90
N ASN A 66 18.38 -11.90 -4.79
CA ASN A 66 18.51 -11.60 -6.21
C ASN A 66 17.91 -10.24 -6.64
N ASN A 67 17.36 -9.45 -5.71
CA ASN A 67 16.92 -8.10 -6.02
C ASN A 67 18.13 -7.16 -5.85
N ARG A 68 18.85 -6.92 -6.94
CA ARG A 68 19.83 -5.81 -6.96
C ARG A 68 19.07 -4.49 -7.09
N PRO A 69 19.53 -3.43 -6.40
CA PRO A 69 18.93 -2.10 -6.48
C PRO A 69 19.01 -1.52 -7.89
#